data_AF-A0A250XUG7-F1
#
_entry.id   AF-A0A250XUG7-F1
#
_cell.length_a   1.000
_cell.length_b   1.000
_cell.length_c   1.000
_cell.angle_alpha   90.00
_cell.angle_beta   90.00
_cell.angle_gamma   90.00
#
_symmetry.space_group_name_H-M   'P 1'
#
loop_
_entity.id
_entity.type
_entity.pdbx_description
1 polymer ?
#
loop_
_entity_poly.entity_id
_entity_poly.type
_entity_poly.pdbx_seq_one_letter_code
_entity_poly.pdbx_strand_id
1 'polypeptide(L)' 'MLEVVLAVGNFMNKGQRGGAYGFRVASLNKIADTKSSIDRNISLLHYLIMILEKHFPDILNMPSELQHLPEAAKVK' A
#
# COMPACT_ATOMS: atom_id res chain seq x y z
N MET A 1 2.04 -5.46 -5.73
CA MET A 1 1.69 -4.53 -4.63
C MET A 1 0.24 -4.06 -4.65
N LEU A 2 -0.25 -3.42 -5.73
CA LEU A 2 -1.57 -2.78 -5.74
C LEU A 2 -2.73 -3.77 -5.50
N GLU A 3 -2.63 -4.99 -6.02
CA GLU A 3 -3.61 -6.05 -5.77
C GLU A 3 -3.69 -6.46 -4.29
N VAL A 4 -2.55 -6.51 -3.59
CA VAL A 4 -2.50 -6.81 -2.16
C VAL A 4 -3.15 -5.68 -1.36
N VAL A 5 -2.87 -4.42 -1.71
CA VAL A 5 -3.53 -3.26 -1.12
C VAL A 5 -5.04 -3.31 -1.35
N LEU A 6 -5.49 -3.69 -2.55
CA LEU A 6 -6.90 -3.83 -2.88
C LEU A 6 -7.56 -4.94 -2.06
N ALA A 7 -6.94 -6.11 -1.98
CA ALA A 7 -7.43 -7.25 -1.21
C ALA A 7 -7.55 -6.93 0.29
N VAL A 8 -6.50 -6.33 0.86
CA VAL A 8 -6.49 -5.91 2.27
C VAL A 8 -7.51 -4.81 2.52
N GLY A 9 -7.60 -3.81 1.66
CA GLY A 9 -8.59 -2.74 1.75
C GLY A 9 -10.03 -3.26 1.69
N ASN A 10 -10.31 -4.22 0.80
CA ASN A 10 -11.62 -4.88 0.69
C ASN A 10 -11.94 -5.73 1.92
N PHE A 11 -10.95 -6.44 2.46
CA PHE A 11 -11.12 -7.24 3.68
C PHE A 11 -11.42 -6.36 4.91
N MET A 12 -10.75 -5.22 5.03
CA MET A 12 -10.91 -4.30 6.16
C MET A 12 -12.22 -3.51 6.08
N ASN A 13 -12.59 -3.02 4.89
CA ASN A 13 -13.75 -2.15 4.70
C ASN A 13 -15.06 -2.92 4.42
N LYS A 14 -15.32 -4.03 5.12
CA LYS A 14 -16.50 -4.90 4.87
C LYS A 14 -17.81 -4.10 4.73
N GLY A 15 -18.72 -4.57 3.86
CA GLY A 15 -20.02 -3.94 3.59
C GLY A 15 -19.98 -2.99 2.38
N GLN A 16 -20.76 -1.89 2.42
CA GLN A 16 -20.91 -0.92 1.32
C GLN A 16 -19.60 -0.20 0.91
N ARG A 17 -18.53 -0.32 1.69
CA ARG A 17 -17.22 0.30 1.44
C ARG A 17 -16.15 -0.72 1.00
N GLY A 18 -16.54 -1.98 0.83
CA GLY A 18 -15.69 -3.07 0.32
C GLY A 18 -16.15 -3.49 -1.08
N GLY A 19 -15.56 -4.55 -1.63
CA GLY A 19 -15.89 -5.03 -2.97
C GLY A 19 -15.44 -4.09 -4.09
N ALA A 20 -14.43 -3.27 -3.83
CA ALA A 20 -13.85 -2.40 -4.85
C ALA A 20 -13.06 -3.21 -5.88
N TYR A 21 -13.09 -2.74 -7.13
CA TYR A 21 -12.26 -3.25 -8.23
C TYR A 21 -10.95 -2.47 -8.39
N GLY A 22 -10.79 -1.36 -7.67
CA GLY A 22 -9.62 -0.50 -7.72
C GLY A 22 -9.75 0.68 -6.76
N PHE A 23 -8.69 1.49 -6.70
CA PHE A 23 -8.63 2.68 -5.87
C PHE A 23 -7.82 3.78 -6.57
N ARG A 24 -8.03 5.03 -6.17
CA ARG A 24 -7.20 6.16 -6.64
C ARG A 24 -5.77 6.01 -6.12
N VAL A 25 -4.76 6.24 -6.95
CA VAL A 25 -3.34 6.15 -6.55
C VAL A 25 -3.04 7.03 -5.32
N ALA A 26 -3.68 8.19 -5.20
CA ALA A 26 -3.57 9.06 -4.02
C ALA A 26 -3.97 8.39 -2.69
N SER A 27 -4.77 7.32 -2.72
CA SER A 27 -5.13 6.54 -1.53
C SER A 27 -3.93 5.79 -0.92
N LEU A 28 -2.85 5.56 -1.69
CA LEU A 28 -1.62 4.93 -1.17
C LEU A 28 -1.03 5.74 -0.01
N ASN A 29 -1.10 7.08 -0.08
CA ASN A 29 -0.61 7.95 0.98
C ASN A 29 -1.38 7.77 2.30
N LYS A 30 -2.65 7.32 2.25
CA LYS A 30 -3.50 7.14 3.43
C LYS A 30 -3.28 5.80 4.13
N ILE A 31 -2.52 4.88 3.53
CA ILE A 31 -2.25 3.57 4.14
C ILE A 31 -1.51 3.74 5.48
N ALA A 32 -0.60 4.71 5.57
CA ALA A 32 0.16 4.97 6.78
C ALA A 32 -0.69 5.52 7.95
N ASP A 33 -1.89 6.04 7.66
CA ASP A 33 -2.79 6.64 8.64
C ASP A 33 -3.53 5.58 9.47
N THR A 34 -3.70 4.37 8.92
CA THR A 34 -4.37 3.27 9.64
C THR A 34 -3.38 2.60 10.58
N LYS A 35 -3.60 2.74 11.90
CA LYS A 35 -2.73 2.19 12.94
C LYS A 35 -3.24 0.84 13.44
N SER A 36 -2.30 -0.01 13.86
CA SER A 36 -2.63 -1.27 14.54
C SER A 36 -3.33 -0.98 15.86
N SER A 37 -4.31 -1.83 16.20
CA SER A 37 -5.00 -1.79 17.49
C SER A 37 -4.15 -2.34 18.63
N ILE A 38 -3.08 -3.08 18.32
CA ILE A 38 -2.16 -3.69 19.30
C ILE A 38 -0.99 -2.76 19.61
N ASP A 39 -0.36 -2.18 18.58
CA ASP A 39 0.75 -1.24 18.70
C ASP A 39 0.52 -0.03 17.79
N ARG A 40 0.33 1.15 18.40
CA ARG A 40 0.05 2.38 17.65
C ARG A 40 1.23 2.90 16.83
N ASN A 41 2.44 2.39 17.06
CA ASN A 41 3.62 2.70 16.25
C ASN A 41 3.61 1.94 14.91
N ILE A 42 2.90 0.81 14.85
CA ILE A 42 2.78 0.00 13.64
C ILE A 42 1.56 0.48 12.84
N SER A 43 1.80 0.84 11.58
CA SER A 43 0.73 1.17 10.63
C SER A 43 0.43 0.01 9.67
N LEU A 44 -0.67 0.12 8.94
CA LEU A 44 -1.01 -0.80 7.87
C LEU A 44 0.07 -0.86 6.80
N LEU A 45 0.81 0.23 6.58
CA LEU A 45 1.95 0.25 5.65
C LEU A 45 3.06 -0.70 6.12
N HIS A 46 3.42 -0.66 7.39
CA HIS A 46 4.42 -1.58 7.96
C HIS A 46 3.98 -3.05 7.80
N TYR A 47 2.71 -3.32 8.10
CA TYR A 47 2.15 -4.66 7.94
C TYR A 47 2.15 -5.14 6.48
N LEU A 48 1.79 -4.27 5.54
CA LEU A 48 1.83 -4.58 4.11
C LEU A 48 3.25 -4.87 3.63
N ILE A 49 4.26 -4.10 4.08
CA ILE A 49 5.67 -4.36 3.76
C ILE A 49 6.05 -5.77 4.24
N MET A 50 5.74 -6.13 5.49
CA MET A 50 6.04 -7.46 6.02
C MET A 50 5.40 -8.60 5.19
N ILE A 51 4.15 -8.45 4.75
CA ILE A 51 3.48 -9.44 3.89
C ILE A 51 4.17 -9.49 2.52
N LEU A 52 4.42 -8.33 1.92
CA LEU A 52 4.96 -8.21 0.58
C LEU A 52 6.36 -8.79 0.49
N GLU A 53 7.25 -8.50 1.45
CA GLU A 53 8.59 -9.08 1.50
C GLU A 53 8.57 -10.61 1.67
N LYS A 54 7.63 -11.13 2.48
CA LYS A 54 7.52 -12.56 2.73
C LYS A 54 6.96 -13.35 1.55
N HIS A 55 5.99 -12.79 0.82
CA HIS A 55 5.23 -13.52 -0.20
C HIS A 55 5.55 -13.08 -1.63
N PHE A 56 6.14 -11.90 -1.82
CA PHE A 56 6.42 -11.28 -3.11
C PHE A 56 7.79 -10.60 -3.10
N PRO A 57 8.90 -11.37 -2.95
CA PRO A 57 10.24 -10.81 -2.74
C PRO A 57 10.69 -9.87 -3.88
N ASP A 58 10.18 -10.07 -5.10
CA ASP A 58 10.46 -9.22 -6.26
C ASP A 58 10.08 -7.75 -6.03
N ILE A 59 9.14 -7.47 -5.10
CA ILE A 59 8.74 -6.11 -4.75
C ILE A 59 9.88 -5.26 -4.18
N LEU A 60 10.94 -5.90 -3.67
CA LEU A 60 12.14 -5.22 -3.18
C LEU A 60 12.87 -4.46 -4.31
N ASN A 61 12.61 -4.82 -5.57
CA ASN A 61 13.17 -4.12 -6.73
C ASN A 61 12.38 -2.85 -7.12
N MET A 62 11.18 -2.63 -6.56
CA MET A 62 10.30 -1.50 -6.89
C MET A 62 10.98 -0.12 -6.78
N PRO A 63 11.83 0.17 -5.76
CA PRO A 63 12.54 1.45 -5.70
C PRO A 63 13.44 1.70 -6.91
N SER A 64 14.07 0.64 -7.44
CA SER A 64 14.94 0.69 -8.62
C SER A 64 14.12 0.92 -9.90
N GLU A 65 12.96 0.26 -10.02
CA GLU A 65 12.02 0.45 -11.13
C GLU A 65 11.46 1.89 -11.17
N LEU A 66 11.34 2.54 -10.02
CA LEU A 66 10.81 3.89 -9.87
C LEU A 66 11.88 4.96 -9.63
N GLN A 67 13.16 4.67 -9.89
CA GLN A 67 14.27 5.57 -9.59
C GLN A 67 14.16 6.96 -10.24
N HIS A 68 13.49 7.07 -11.39
CA HIS A 68 13.30 8.33 -12.12
C HIS A 68 12.09 9.13 -11.63
N LEU A 69 11.23 8.54 -10.80
CA LEU A 69 9.97 9.13 -10.35
C LEU A 69 10.17 10.45 -9.58
N PRO A 70 11.17 10.60 -8.69
CA PRO A 70 11.40 11.87 -7.99
C PRO A 70 11.74 13.05 -8.92
N GLU A 71 12.50 12.79 -9.99
CA GLU A 71 12.84 13.83 -10.97
C GLU A 71 11.68 14.11 -11.92
N ALA A 72 10.99 13.06 -12.39
CA ALA A 72 9.81 13.20 -13.23
C ALA A 72 8.68 14.00 -12.54
N ALA A 73 8.52 13.84 -11.21
CA ALA A 73 7.53 14.57 -10.44
C ALA A 73 7.77 16.10 -10.38
N LYS A 74 8.96 16.59 -10.74
CA LYS A 74 9.32 18.01 -10.79
C LYS A 74 9.10 18.63 -12.17
N VAL A 75 8.95 17.81 -13.21
CA VAL A 75 8.70 18.27 -14.59
C VAL A 75 7.31 18.88 -14.65
N LYS A 76 7.24 20.15 -15.08
CA LYS A 76 6.00 20.92 -15.23
C LYS A 76 5.45 20.83 -16.64
#